data_AF-A0A7D5C558-F1
#
_entry.id   AF-A0A7D5C558-F1
#
_cell.length_a   1.000
_cell.length_b   1.000
_cell.length_c   1.000
_cell.angle_alpha   90.00
_cell.angle_beta   90.00
_cell.angle_gamma   90.00
#
_symmetry.space_group_name_H-M   'P 1'
#
loop_
_entity.id
_entity.type
_entity.pdbx_description
1 polymer ?
#
loop_
_entity_poly.entity_id
_entity_poly.type
_entity_poly.pdbx_seq_one_letter_code
_entity_poly.pdbx_strand_id
1 'polypeptide(L)'
;MAFQIQRVVSDGVSLALSRNGAVFAILFFLAESLGVVLVVGVGTTYVPVDVGTGVAAGGDIAAGGDLPQFTAAVASLLAGGFTSVVTTPISIVAIRTFVGGETDGIPDRYLFDRIGRATVSGVAANFLYAALVFVVTFGIGLALVAAVLGVGRLDLLPDAVAGPAMLLLAGVGILLAIALLVTVAVHFLFLLHEISVRHRGVLGAFRGSWDTVRGNRVRVAALAVLLIAVRSSVSSVAAPPIEAPWTTFHLLTTPFAMAFAAIVGVVVTAIFARTYRELRSDLPAEFAAASEE
;
A
#
# COMPACT_ATOMS: atom_id res chain seq x y z
N MET A 1 28.99 1.66 -5.27
CA MET A 1 28.69 2.05 -3.88
C MET A 1 27.98 0.89 -3.20
N ALA A 2 28.38 0.51 -1.98
CA ALA A 2 27.73 -0.57 -1.25
C ALA A 2 26.55 0.01 -0.46
N PHE A 3 25.35 -0.52 -0.70
CA PHE A 3 24.11 -0.12 0.00
C PHE A 3 24.24 -0.33 1.52
N GLN A 4 24.11 0.73 2.32
CA GLN A 4 24.28 0.73 3.78
C GLN A 4 22.93 0.82 4.52
N ILE A 5 22.30 -0.33 4.77
CA ILE A 5 20.98 -0.42 5.43
C ILE A 5 20.93 0.37 6.74
N GLN A 6 21.96 0.25 7.60
CA GLN A 6 21.98 0.90 8.91
C GLN A 6 21.91 2.43 8.79
N ARG A 7 22.64 3.00 7.83
CA ARG A 7 22.65 4.44 7.57
C ARG A 7 21.28 4.90 7.08
N VAL A 8 20.71 4.19 6.11
CA VAL A 8 19.38 4.51 5.56
C VAL A 8 18.29 4.46 6.63
N VAL A 9 18.33 3.46 7.50
CA VAL A 9 17.37 3.32 8.60
C VAL A 9 17.57 4.44 9.62
N SER A 10 18.80 4.74 10.03
CA SER A 10 19.10 5.82 10.98
C SER A 10 18.67 7.19 10.44
N ASP A 11 19.05 7.52 9.21
CA ASP A 11 18.69 8.77 8.53
C ASP A 11 17.17 8.86 8.35
N GLY A 12 16.53 7.77 7.93
CA GLY A 12 15.07 7.72 7.75
C GLY A 12 14.31 7.93 9.05
N VAL A 13 14.74 7.30 10.14
CA VAL A 13 14.15 7.50 11.47
C VAL A 13 14.37 8.93 11.96
N SER A 14 15.57 9.50 11.78
CA SER A 14 15.85 10.89 12.15
C SER A 14 14.94 11.87 11.41
N LEU A 15 14.73 11.67 10.10
CA LEU A 15 13.79 12.48 9.31
C LEU A 15 12.34 12.29 9.74
N ALA A 16 11.93 11.07 10.07
CA ALA A 16 10.58 10.79 10.54
C ALA A 16 10.29 11.41 11.92
N LEU A 17 11.32 11.58 12.76
CA LEU A 17 11.22 12.24 14.07
C LEU A 17 11.36 13.77 14.00
N SER A 18 11.53 14.33 12.81
CA SER A 18 11.58 15.78 12.60
C SER A 18 10.20 16.44 12.72
N ARG A 19 10.18 17.78 12.69
CA ARG A 19 8.95 18.58 12.66
C ARG A 19 8.08 18.21 11.45
N ASN A 20 8.69 18.07 10.27
CA ASN A 20 7.99 17.63 9.07
C ASN A 20 7.42 16.22 9.22
N GLY A 21 8.15 15.30 9.85
CA GLY A 21 7.67 13.96 10.16
C GLY A 21 6.41 13.96 11.03
N ALA A 22 6.38 14.80 12.08
CA ALA A 22 5.20 14.97 12.91
C ALA A 22 3.98 15.53 12.13
N VAL A 23 4.21 16.51 11.25
CA VAL A 23 3.15 17.06 10.38
C VAL A 23 2.57 15.98 9.47
N PHE A 24 3.42 15.17 8.83
CA PHE A 24 2.93 14.07 7.99
C PHE A 24 2.22 13.00 8.81
N ALA A 25 2.66 12.71 10.03
CA ALA A 25 1.98 11.74 10.89
C ALA A 25 0.55 12.20 11.23
N ILE A 26 0.37 13.50 11.53
CA ILE A 26 -0.96 14.09 11.74
C ILE A 26 -1.79 14.02 10.46
N LEU A 27 -1.23 14.39 9.30
CA LEU A 27 -1.95 14.35 8.02
C LEU A 27 -2.38 12.93 7.63
N PHE A 28 -1.49 11.94 7.79
CA PHE A 28 -1.83 10.54 7.54
C PHE A 28 -2.87 10.02 8.53
N PHE A 29 -2.74 10.36 9.82
CA PHE A 29 -3.74 10.01 10.82
C PHE A 29 -5.12 10.57 10.46
N LEU A 30 -5.20 11.84 10.05
CA LEU A 30 -6.47 12.46 9.63
C LEU A 30 -7.03 11.82 8.37
N ALA A 31 -6.19 11.53 7.37
CA ALA A 31 -6.62 10.89 6.13
C ALA A 31 -7.10 9.44 6.35
N GLU A 32 -6.39 8.67 7.17
CA GLU A 32 -6.78 7.31 7.55
C GLU A 32 -8.05 7.32 8.41
N SER A 33 -8.19 8.28 9.34
CA SER A 33 -9.40 8.47 10.15
C SER A 33 -10.61 8.77 9.27
N LEU A 34 -10.45 9.65 8.28
CA LEU A 34 -11.49 9.92 7.29
C LEU A 34 -11.86 8.66 6.50
N GLY A 35 -10.87 7.87 6.09
CA GLY A 35 -11.09 6.59 5.42
C GLY A 35 -11.91 5.61 6.27
N VAL A 36 -11.58 5.47 7.56
CA VAL A 36 -12.32 4.62 8.50
C VAL A 36 -13.75 5.14 8.70
N VAL A 37 -13.94 6.45 8.88
CA VAL A 37 -15.27 7.05 9.01
C VAL A 37 -16.11 6.82 7.75
N LEU A 38 -15.50 6.86 6.56
CA LEU A 38 -16.20 6.55 5.32
C LEU A 38 -16.55 5.07 5.21
N VAL A 39 -15.63 4.15 5.56
CA VAL A 39 -15.89 2.70 5.52
C VAL A 39 -16.99 2.33 6.53
N VAL A 40 -16.89 2.82 7.77
CA VAL A 40 -17.93 2.62 8.79
C VAL A 40 -19.22 3.27 8.32
N GLY A 41 -19.19 4.51 7.86
CA GLY A 41 -20.35 5.24 7.38
C GLY A 41 -21.07 4.51 6.24
N VAL A 42 -20.34 3.96 5.28
CA VAL A 42 -20.91 3.16 4.18
C VAL A 42 -21.40 1.80 4.65
N GLY A 43 -20.73 1.18 5.63
CA GLY A 43 -21.14 -0.10 6.22
C GLY A 43 -22.36 0.00 7.14
N THR A 44 -22.56 1.14 7.82
CA THR A 44 -23.62 1.32 8.82
C THR A 44 -24.78 2.21 8.34
N THR A 45 -24.56 3.02 7.31
CA THR A 45 -25.50 4.05 6.84
C THR A 45 -25.66 3.90 5.34
N TYR A 46 -26.89 3.69 4.88
CA TYR A 46 -27.22 3.70 3.45
C TYR A 46 -26.65 4.96 2.81
N VAL A 47 -25.63 4.82 1.97
CA VAL A 47 -25.36 5.83 0.95
C VAL A 47 -26.22 5.40 -0.24
N PRO A 48 -27.35 6.07 -0.51
CA PRO A 48 -28.20 5.74 -1.66
C PRO A 48 -27.47 6.18 -2.92
N VAL A 49 -26.54 5.36 -3.39
CA VAL A 49 -25.98 5.50 -4.73
C VAL A 49 -26.80 4.57 -5.60
N ASP A 50 -27.68 5.11 -6.44
CA ASP A 50 -28.32 4.34 -7.50
C ASP A 50 -27.23 3.94 -8.49
N VAL A 51 -26.75 2.70 -8.38
CA VAL A 51 -25.69 2.14 -9.22
C VAL A 51 -26.26 1.49 -10.48
N GLY A 52 -27.52 1.76 -10.83
CA GLY A 52 -28.18 1.20 -12.02
C GLY A 52 -28.43 -0.31 -11.93
N THR A 53 -28.40 -0.89 -10.73
CA THR A 53 -28.64 -2.32 -10.47
C THR A 53 -30.14 -2.68 -10.39
N GLY A 54 -31.04 -1.71 -10.61
CA GLY A 54 -32.49 -1.90 -10.48
C GLY A 54 -32.96 -2.01 -9.03
N VAL A 55 -32.09 -1.79 -8.05
CA VAL A 55 -32.44 -1.70 -6.63
C VAL A 55 -32.86 -0.26 -6.34
N ALA A 56 -34.15 -0.04 -6.07
CA ALA A 56 -34.65 1.28 -5.73
C ALA A 56 -33.92 1.85 -4.51
N ALA A 57 -33.47 3.09 -4.60
CA ALA A 57 -32.93 3.83 -3.46
C ALA A 57 -33.99 3.87 -2.34
N GLY A 58 -33.73 3.15 -1.25
CA GLY A 58 -34.63 3.08 -0.09
C GLY A 58 -35.58 1.88 -0.01
N GLY A 59 -35.38 0.81 -0.78
CA GLY A 59 -36.21 -0.41 -0.70
C GLY A 59 -35.80 -1.41 0.39
N ASP A 60 -36.74 -1.72 1.29
CA ASP A 60 -36.92 -2.90 2.18
C ASP A 60 -35.78 -3.47 3.05
N ILE A 61 -34.58 -2.90 3.02
CA ILE A 61 -33.50 -3.33 3.93
C ILE A 61 -33.49 -2.37 5.13
N ALA A 62 -33.66 -2.91 6.34
CA ALA A 62 -33.65 -2.12 7.57
C ALA A 62 -32.31 -1.38 7.76
N ALA A 63 -32.32 -0.24 8.46
CA ALA A 63 -31.10 0.43 8.92
C ALA A 63 -30.25 -0.55 9.74
N GLY A 64 -29.01 -0.83 9.30
CA GLY A 64 -28.13 -1.83 9.90
C GLY A 64 -28.29 -3.27 9.37
N GLY A 65 -29.03 -3.50 8.29
CA GLY A 65 -29.09 -4.79 7.60
C GLY A 65 -27.91 -5.02 6.65
N ASP A 66 -27.57 -6.29 6.39
CA ASP A 66 -26.47 -6.66 5.50
C ASP A 66 -26.75 -6.22 4.06
N LEU A 67 -25.82 -5.46 3.47
CA LEU A 67 -25.84 -5.15 2.04
C LEU A 67 -25.64 -6.44 1.23
N PRO A 68 -26.25 -6.57 0.03
CA PRO A 68 -25.86 -7.61 -0.91
C PRO A 68 -24.34 -7.58 -1.14
N GLN A 69 -23.70 -8.75 -1.15
CA GLN A 69 -22.23 -8.87 -1.19
C GLN A 69 -21.60 -8.05 -2.33
N PHE A 70 -22.28 -7.98 -3.48
CA PHE A 70 -21.84 -7.17 -4.61
C PHE A 70 -21.83 -5.67 -4.28
N THR A 71 -22.90 -5.15 -3.67
CA THR A 71 -23.00 -3.74 -3.27
C THR A 71 -21.94 -3.39 -2.22
N ALA A 72 -21.72 -4.25 -1.23
CA ALA A 72 -20.68 -4.09 -0.21
C ALA A 72 -19.27 -4.05 -0.83
N ALA A 73 -19.02 -4.90 -1.83
CA ALA A 73 -17.75 -4.92 -2.57
C ALA A 73 -17.53 -3.62 -3.36
N VAL A 74 -18.55 -3.14 -4.09
CA VAL A 74 -18.48 -1.88 -4.84
C VAL A 74 -18.27 -0.68 -3.90
N ALA A 75 -19.01 -0.64 -2.78
CA ALA A 75 -18.85 0.35 -1.72
C ALA A 75 -17.41 0.39 -1.18
N SER A 76 -16.86 -0.79 -0.85
CA SER A 76 -15.49 -0.92 -0.35
C SER A 76 -14.45 -0.48 -1.37
N LEU A 77 -14.67 -0.81 -2.65
CA LEU A 77 -13.81 -0.35 -3.76
C LEU A 77 -13.84 1.17 -3.92
N LEU A 78 -15.02 1.79 -3.84
CA LEU A 78 -15.19 3.24 -3.92
C LEU A 78 -14.56 3.95 -2.71
N ALA A 79 -14.79 3.45 -1.50
CA ALA A 79 -14.18 3.98 -0.28
C ALA A 79 -12.64 3.87 -0.32
N GLY A 80 -12.11 2.72 -0.78
CA GLY A 80 -10.69 2.52 -0.98
C GLY A 80 -10.10 3.43 -2.06
N GLY A 81 -10.81 3.59 -3.19
CA GLY A 81 -10.44 4.50 -4.27
C GLY A 81 -10.41 5.96 -3.81
N PHE A 82 -11.43 6.41 -3.09
CA PHE A 82 -11.48 7.75 -2.51
C PHE A 82 -10.33 7.98 -1.51
N THR A 83 -10.11 7.02 -0.61
CA THR A 83 -9.00 7.07 0.35
C THR A 83 -7.66 7.15 -0.38
N SER A 84 -7.47 6.41 -1.47
CA SER A 84 -6.28 6.50 -2.32
C SER A 84 -6.11 7.90 -2.92
N VAL A 85 -7.18 8.53 -3.41
CA VAL A 85 -7.12 9.88 -3.99
C VAL A 85 -6.72 10.92 -2.94
N VAL A 86 -7.22 10.81 -1.71
CA VAL A 86 -6.90 11.73 -0.61
C VAL A 86 -5.48 11.53 -0.09
N THR A 87 -5.02 10.29 0.02
CA THR A 87 -3.70 9.94 0.60
C THR A 87 -2.53 10.08 -0.37
N THR A 88 -2.78 9.97 -1.68
CA THR A 88 -1.74 10.11 -2.72
C THR A 88 -1.00 11.47 -2.69
N PRO A 89 -1.67 12.63 -2.68
CA PRO A 89 -0.97 13.91 -2.64
C PRO A 89 -0.14 14.08 -1.36
N ILE A 90 -0.66 13.65 -0.20
CA ILE A 90 0.06 13.66 1.07
C ILE A 90 1.34 12.81 0.95
N SER A 91 1.22 11.61 0.38
CA SER A 91 2.34 10.69 0.16
C SER A 91 3.38 11.27 -0.81
N ILE A 92 2.95 11.96 -1.88
CA ILE A 92 3.85 12.61 -2.84
C ILE A 92 4.68 13.69 -2.16
N VAL A 93 4.02 14.57 -1.38
CA VAL A 93 4.71 15.64 -0.64
C VAL A 93 5.64 15.04 0.40
N ALA A 94 5.20 14.03 1.16
CA ALA A 94 6.04 13.33 2.14
C ALA A 94 7.29 12.74 1.50
N ILE A 95 7.15 12.04 0.37
CA ILE A 95 8.28 11.48 -0.36
C ILE A 95 9.24 12.59 -0.81
N ARG A 96 8.74 13.68 -1.41
CA ARG A 96 9.58 14.80 -1.85
C ARG A 96 10.37 15.40 -0.69
N THR A 97 9.71 15.64 0.43
CA THR A 97 10.32 16.20 1.65
C THR A 97 11.39 15.27 2.21
N PHE A 98 11.11 13.97 2.35
CA PHE A 98 12.07 13.00 2.90
C PHE A 98 13.21 12.64 1.95
N VAL A 99 12.96 12.64 0.64
CA VAL A 99 14.03 12.50 -0.37
C VAL A 99 14.92 13.73 -0.34
N GLY A 100 14.33 14.93 -0.23
CA GLY A 100 15.06 16.19 -0.03
C GLY A 100 15.89 16.20 1.26
N GLY A 101 15.41 15.56 2.32
CA GLY A 101 16.06 15.57 3.63
C GLY A 101 15.69 16.78 4.49
N GLU A 102 14.58 17.45 4.15
CA GLU A 102 14.13 18.66 4.85
C GLU A 102 13.47 18.32 6.20
N THR A 103 13.96 18.90 7.30
CA THR A 103 13.45 18.65 8.66
C THR A 103 12.56 19.75 9.22
N ASP A 104 12.81 21.01 8.83
CA ASP A 104 12.33 22.19 9.58
C ASP A 104 11.08 22.84 8.96
N GLY A 105 10.92 22.71 7.65
CA GLY A 105 9.75 23.19 6.90
C GLY A 105 9.57 22.42 5.59
N ILE A 106 8.36 22.47 5.03
CA ILE A 106 8.07 21.87 3.72
C ILE A 106 8.25 22.95 2.66
N PRO A 107 9.21 22.84 1.74
CA PRO A 107 9.41 23.82 0.68
C PRO A 107 8.17 23.96 -0.23
N ASP A 108 7.80 25.20 -0.58
CA ASP A 108 6.67 25.51 -1.46
C ASP A 108 6.74 24.77 -2.81
N ARG A 109 7.95 24.58 -3.34
CA ARG A 109 8.17 23.80 -4.56
C ARG A 109 7.67 22.36 -4.43
N TYR A 110 7.82 21.72 -3.28
CA TYR A 110 7.34 20.34 -3.08
C TYR A 110 5.82 20.26 -2.98
N LEU A 111 5.18 21.34 -2.49
CA LEU A 111 3.72 21.46 -2.36
C LEU A 111 3.03 21.78 -3.69
N PHE A 112 3.58 22.73 -4.46
CA PHE A 112 2.86 23.29 -5.60
C PHE A 112 3.39 22.84 -6.95
N ASP A 113 4.66 22.41 -7.07
CA ASP A 113 5.18 22.04 -8.37
C ASP A 113 4.55 20.75 -8.90
N ARG A 114 3.72 20.93 -9.93
CA ARG A 114 3.06 19.86 -10.71
C ARG A 114 2.31 18.84 -9.85
N ILE A 115 1.88 19.22 -8.64
CA ILE A 115 1.27 18.27 -7.70
C ILE A 115 0.02 17.62 -8.30
N GLY A 116 -0.81 18.37 -9.04
CA GLY A 116 -2.00 17.81 -9.70
C GLY A 116 -1.67 16.68 -10.68
N ARG A 117 -0.66 16.88 -11.55
CA ARG A 117 -0.24 15.85 -12.51
C ARG A 117 0.44 14.67 -11.80
N ALA A 118 1.23 14.94 -10.76
CA ALA A 118 1.86 13.90 -9.96
C ALA A 118 0.80 13.06 -9.24
N THR A 119 -0.24 13.67 -8.68
CA THR A 119 -1.36 13.00 -8.01
C THR A 119 -2.16 12.15 -9.00
N VAL A 120 -2.56 12.70 -10.16
CA VAL A 120 -3.27 11.92 -11.19
C VAL A 120 -2.44 10.73 -11.64
N SER A 121 -1.14 10.94 -11.90
CA SER A 121 -0.24 9.85 -12.28
C SER A 121 -0.05 8.84 -11.15
N GLY A 122 0.04 9.30 -9.90
CA GLY A 122 0.18 8.47 -8.70
C GLY A 122 -1.03 7.59 -8.47
N VAL A 123 -2.24 8.15 -8.55
CA VAL A 123 -3.51 7.42 -8.45
C VAL A 123 -3.62 6.40 -9.58
N ALA A 124 -3.38 6.81 -10.83
CA ALA A 124 -3.43 5.91 -11.97
C ALA A 124 -2.40 4.77 -11.85
N ALA A 125 -1.19 5.07 -11.40
CA ALA A 125 -0.14 4.08 -11.20
C ALA A 125 -0.49 3.11 -10.06
N ASN A 126 -1.07 3.60 -8.95
CA ASN A 126 -1.56 2.77 -7.85
C ASN A 126 -2.69 1.84 -8.32
N PHE A 127 -3.63 2.34 -9.13
CA PHE A 127 -4.71 1.53 -9.69
C PHE A 127 -4.18 0.43 -10.64
N LEU A 128 -3.25 0.78 -11.54
CA LEU A 128 -2.63 -0.21 -12.43
C LEU A 128 -1.80 -1.24 -11.65
N TYR A 129 -1.10 -0.82 -10.61
CA TYR A 129 -0.37 -1.73 -9.73
C TYR A 129 -1.32 -2.66 -8.97
N ALA A 130 -2.42 -2.15 -8.42
CA ALA A 130 -3.45 -2.96 -7.78
C ALA A 130 -4.08 -3.96 -8.77
N ALA A 131 -4.40 -3.52 -9.99
CA ALA A 131 -4.90 -4.39 -11.05
C ALA A 131 -3.89 -5.49 -11.43
N LEU A 132 -2.60 -5.14 -11.52
CA LEU A 132 -1.54 -6.11 -11.76
C LEU A 132 -1.46 -7.16 -10.64
N VAL A 133 -1.42 -6.73 -9.38
CA VAL A 133 -1.39 -7.62 -8.21
C VAL A 133 -2.63 -8.52 -8.19
N PHE A 134 -3.81 -7.97 -8.50
CA PHE A 134 -5.04 -8.74 -8.60
C PHE A 134 -4.95 -9.82 -9.69
N VAL A 135 -4.56 -9.45 -10.92
CA VAL A 135 -4.43 -10.39 -12.05
C VAL A 135 -3.42 -11.49 -11.73
N VAL A 136 -2.28 -11.13 -11.11
CA VAL A 136 -1.25 -12.09 -10.70
C VAL A 136 -1.81 -13.04 -9.64
N THR A 137 -2.43 -12.51 -8.58
CA THR A 137 -2.97 -13.33 -7.47
C THR A 137 -4.08 -14.25 -7.96
N PHE A 138 -5.04 -13.71 -8.72
CA PHE A 138 -6.15 -14.45 -9.28
C PHE A 138 -5.69 -15.53 -10.25
N GLY A 139 -4.75 -15.18 -11.14
CA GLY A 139 -4.16 -16.13 -12.09
C GLY A 139 -3.46 -17.29 -11.39
N ILE A 140 -2.71 -17.02 -10.32
CA ILE A 140 -2.07 -18.07 -9.51
C ILE A 140 -3.12 -18.93 -8.81
N GLY A 141 -4.14 -18.33 -8.19
CA GLY A 141 -5.21 -19.08 -7.54
C GLY A 141 -5.91 -20.03 -8.50
N LEU A 142 -6.25 -19.55 -9.70
CA LEU A 142 -6.86 -20.36 -10.75
C LEU A 142 -5.92 -21.48 -11.21
N ALA A 143 -4.63 -21.19 -11.39
CA ALA A 143 -3.63 -22.18 -11.78
C ALA A 143 -3.46 -23.28 -10.71
N LEU A 144 -3.47 -22.92 -9.42
CA LEU A 144 -3.38 -23.89 -8.32
C LEU A 144 -4.62 -24.78 -8.25
N VAL A 145 -5.82 -24.20 -8.37
CA VAL A 145 -7.06 -24.98 -8.42
C VAL A 145 -7.06 -25.92 -9.62
N ALA A 146 -6.67 -25.43 -10.80
CA ALA A 146 -6.57 -26.25 -12.00
C ALA A 146 -5.55 -27.39 -11.85
N ALA A 147 -4.40 -27.13 -11.22
CA ALA A 147 -3.38 -28.15 -10.95
C ALA A 147 -3.89 -29.24 -10.00
N VAL A 148 -4.52 -28.85 -8.88
CA VAL A 148 -5.09 -29.81 -7.90
C VAL A 148 -6.20 -30.65 -8.53
N LEU A 149 -7.13 -30.02 -9.23
CA LEU A 149 -8.22 -30.74 -9.92
C LEU A 149 -7.70 -31.63 -11.05
N GLY A 150 -6.69 -31.17 -11.79
CA GLY A 150 -6.08 -31.92 -12.88
C GLY A 150 -5.40 -33.19 -12.38
N VAL A 151 -4.55 -33.08 -11.35
CA VAL A 151 -3.89 -34.26 -10.76
C VAL A 151 -4.92 -35.23 -10.16
N GLY A 152 -6.02 -34.71 -9.58
CA GLY A 152 -7.04 -35.54 -8.94
C GLY A 152 -7.93 -36.28 -9.94
N ARG A 153 -8.10 -35.76 -11.16
CA ARG A 153 -8.89 -36.42 -12.21
C ARG A 153 -8.12 -37.44 -13.03
N LEU A 154 -6.80 -37.31 -13.09
CA LEU A 154 -5.96 -38.14 -13.94
C LEU A 154 -5.54 -39.46 -13.26
N ASP A 155 -5.99 -39.70 -12.02
CA ASP A 155 -5.71 -40.91 -11.23
C ASP A 155 -4.21 -41.29 -11.24
N LEU A 156 -3.34 -40.27 -11.30
CA LEU A 156 -1.90 -40.42 -11.51
C LEU A 156 -1.18 -40.97 -10.27
N LEU A 157 -1.86 -40.96 -9.13
CA LEU A 157 -1.29 -41.27 -7.83
C LEU A 157 -2.14 -42.31 -7.12
N PRO A 158 -1.53 -43.33 -6.49
CA PRO A 158 -2.25 -44.24 -5.62
C PRO A 158 -3.00 -43.50 -4.49
N ASP A 159 -4.18 -43.98 -4.11
CA ASP A 159 -5.06 -43.38 -3.08
C ASP A 159 -4.32 -43.04 -1.77
N ALA A 160 -3.38 -43.90 -1.38
CA ALA A 160 -2.59 -43.73 -0.16
C ALA A 160 -1.68 -42.49 -0.17
N VAL A 161 -1.26 -42.01 -1.34
CA VAL A 161 -0.33 -40.87 -1.49
C VAL A 161 -0.97 -39.64 -2.13
N ALA A 162 -2.15 -39.78 -2.75
CA ALA A 162 -2.86 -38.68 -3.41
C ALA A 162 -3.12 -37.50 -2.46
N GLY A 163 -3.68 -37.74 -1.27
CA GLY A 163 -3.94 -36.69 -0.27
C GLY A 163 -2.69 -35.91 0.14
N PRO A 164 -1.63 -36.58 0.64
CA PRO A 164 -0.37 -35.93 0.99
C PRO A 164 0.28 -35.18 -0.19
N ALA A 165 0.25 -35.75 -1.40
CA ALA A 165 0.82 -35.11 -2.58
C ALA A 165 0.08 -33.83 -2.97
N MET A 166 -1.26 -33.81 -2.86
CA MET A 166 -2.07 -32.61 -3.10
C MET A 166 -1.78 -31.50 -2.10
N LEU A 167 -1.64 -31.85 -0.82
CA LEU A 167 -1.29 -30.89 0.22
C LEU A 167 0.09 -30.27 -0.04
N LEU A 168 1.06 -31.09 -0.46
CA LEU A 168 2.41 -30.65 -0.78
C LEU A 168 2.42 -29.76 -2.03
N LEU A 169 1.69 -30.14 -3.08
CA LEU A 169 1.50 -29.34 -4.29
C LEU A 169 0.87 -27.97 -3.97
N ALA A 170 -0.21 -27.96 -3.18
CA ALA A 170 -0.86 -26.73 -2.75
C ALA A 170 0.08 -25.86 -1.90
N GLY A 171 0.80 -26.46 -0.95
CA GLY A 171 1.75 -25.76 -0.09
C GLY A 171 2.90 -25.12 -0.87
N VAL A 172 3.56 -25.89 -1.74
CA VAL A 172 4.62 -25.36 -2.63
C VAL A 172 4.06 -24.29 -3.56
N GLY A 173 2.87 -24.52 -4.10
CA GLY A 173 2.17 -23.56 -4.95
C GLY A 173 1.91 -22.22 -4.27
N ILE A 174 1.42 -22.24 -3.02
CA ILE A 174 1.21 -21.03 -2.21
C ILE A 174 2.54 -20.33 -1.92
N LEU A 175 3.61 -21.06 -1.58
CA LEU A 175 4.93 -20.46 -1.35
C LEU A 175 5.47 -19.77 -2.60
N LEU A 176 5.33 -20.40 -3.78
CA LEU A 176 5.70 -19.79 -5.05
C LEU A 176 4.84 -18.56 -5.37
N ALA A 177 3.55 -18.61 -5.04
CA ALA A 177 2.65 -17.46 -5.18
C ALA A 177 3.14 -16.27 -4.37
N ILE A 178 3.45 -16.50 -3.09
CA ILE A 178 3.97 -15.49 -2.18
C ILE A 178 5.30 -14.95 -2.71
N ALA A 179 6.22 -15.81 -3.12
CA ALA A 179 7.51 -15.40 -3.67
C ALA A 179 7.37 -14.52 -4.93
N LEU A 180 6.43 -14.85 -5.82
CA LEU A 180 6.13 -14.05 -7.01
C LEU A 180 5.54 -12.69 -6.63
N LEU A 181 4.58 -12.66 -5.70
CA LEU A 181 3.97 -11.41 -5.23
C LEU A 181 4.98 -10.50 -4.55
N VAL A 182 5.85 -11.03 -3.69
CA VAL A 182 6.96 -10.28 -3.08
C VAL A 182 7.89 -9.75 -4.17
N THR A 183 8.20 -10.56 -5.19
CA THR A 183 9.03 -10.13 -6.30
C THR A 183 8.39 -8.95 -7.04
N VAL A 184 7.11 -9.03 -7.40
CA VAL A 184 6.37 -7.94 -8.05
C VAL A 184 6.36 -6.69 -7.18
N ALA A 185 6.07 -6.83 -5.88
CA ALA A 185 6.03 -5.73 -4.94
C ALA A 185 7.38 -5.02 -4.82
N VAL A 186 8.48 -5.77 -4.73
CA VAL A 186 9.83 -5.22 -4.65
C VAL A 186 10.20 -4.45 -5.93
N HIS A 187 9.84 -4.96 -7.11
CA HIS A 187 10.16 -4.29 -8.37
C HIS A 187 9.38 -2.98 -8.59
N PHE A 188 8.23 -2.84 -7.94
CA PHE A 188 7.40 -1.64 -8.05
C PHE A 188 7.34 -0.81 -6.76
N LEU A 189 8.20 -1.11 -5.79
CA LEU A 189 8.26 -0.42 -4.49
C LEU A 189 8.43 1.11 -4.63
N PHE A 190 9.23 1.55 -5.60
CA PHE A 190 9.55 2.96 -5.81
C PHE A 190 8.69 3.65 -6.89
N LEU A 191 7.54 3.07 -7.25
CA LEU A 191 6.66 3.61 -8.28
C LEU A 191 6.24 5.06 -7.98
N LEU A 192 5.77 5.32 -6.75
CA LEU A 192 5.36 6.66 -6.35
C LEU A 192 6.55 7.62 -6.21
N HIS A 193 7.74 7.11 -5.88
CA HIS A 193 8.97 7.91 -5.77
C HIS A 193 9.44 8.40 -7.14
N GLU A 194 9.35 7.55 -8.16
CA GLU A 194 9.65 7.92 -9.55
C GLU A 194 8.68 8.98 -10.09
N ILE A 195 7.40 8.92 -9.69
CA ILE A 195 6.40 9.92 -10.06
C ILE A 195 6.63 11.24 -9.31
N SER A 196 6.86 11.16 -8.00
CA SER A 196 6.95 12.33 -7.14
C SER A 196 8.25 13.13 -7.36
N VAL A 197 9.38 12.44 -7.51
CA VAL A 197 10.72 13.06 -7.58
C VAL A 197 11.15 13.33 -9.02
N ARG A 198 10.85 12.43 -9.97
CA ARG A 198 11.32 12.57 -11.37
C ARG A 198 10.26 13.03 -12.34
N HIS A 199 9.07 13.36 -11.84
CA HIS A 199 7.92 13.82 -12.64
C HIS A 199 7.59 12.87 -13.81
N ARG A 200 7.84 11.58 -13.64
CA ARG A 200 7.57 10.58 -14.69
C ARG A 200 6.07 10.33 -14.78
N GLY A 201 5.59 10.15 -16.02
CA GLY A 201 4.27 9.59 -16.25
C GLY A 201 4.22 8.12 -15.83
N VAL A 202 3.02 7.54 -15.79
CA VAL A 202 2.74 6.20 -15.26
C VAL A 202 3.69 5.13 -15.83
N LEU A 203 3.75 4.97 -17.15
CA LEU A 203 4.62 3.97 -17.79
C LEU A 203 6.12 4.20 -17.53
N GLY A 204 6.52 5.48 -17.47
CA GLY A 204 7.89 5.85 -17.14
C GLY A 204 8.26 5.48 -15.71
N ALA A 205 7.31 5.59 -14.77
CA ALA A 205 7.50 5.22 -13.39
C ALA A 205 7.63 3.71 -13.19
N PHE A 206 6.86 2.89 -13.92
CA PHE A 206 7.01 1.43 -13.89
C PHE A 206 8.42 0.98 -14.33
N ARG A 207 8.90 1.51 -15.47
CA ARG A 207 10.27 1.25 -15.96
C ARG A 207 11.32 1.78 -14.98
N GLY A 208 11.11 3.00 -14.49
CA GLY A 208 12.00 3.63 -13.52
C GLY A 208 12.17 2.82 -12.25
N SER A 209 11.05 2.39 -11.65
CA SER A 209 11.04 1.61 -10.42
C SER A 209 11.76 0.28 -10.59
N TRP A 210 11.52 -0.40 -11.72
CA TRP A 210 12.21 -1.64 -12.08
C TRP A 210 13.73 -1.46 -12.15
N ASP A 211 14.19 -0.40 -12.82
CA ASP A 211 15.61 -0.11 -12.97
C ASP A 211 16.26 0.28 -11.64
N THR A 212 15.54 1.01 -10.77
CA THR A 212 16.03 1.43 -9.44
C THR A 212 16.43 0.23 -8.58
N VAL A 213 15.69 -0.87 -8.66
CA VAL A 213 15.91 -2.03 -7.79
C VAL A 213 16.86 -3.07 -8.42
N ARG A 214 17.16 -2.97 -9.73
CA ARG A 214 17.89 -3.99 -10.50
C ARG A 214 19.25 -4.40 -9.90
N GLY A 215 19.99 -3.47 -9.30
CA GLY A 215 21.32 -3.73 -8.73
C GLY A 215 21.36 -4.26 -7.30
N ASN A 216 20.30 -4.04 -6.49
CA ASN A 216 20.31 -4.32 -5.05
C ASN A 216 19.07 -5.12 -4.58
N ARG A 217 18.48 -5.92 -5.47
CA ARG A 217 17.19 -6.60 -5.27
C ARG A 217 17.05 -7.31 -3.93
N VAL A 218 18.02 -8.11 -3.53
CA VAL A 218 17.94 -8.91 -2.28
C VAL A 218 17.96 -8.02 -1.05
N ARG A 219 18.83 -7.00 -1.00
CA ARG A 219 18.92 -6.10 0.16
C ARG A 219 17.69 -5.20 0.28
N VAL A 220 17.22 -4.67 -0.86
CA VAL A 220 15.99 -3.89 -0.93
C VAL A 220 14.78 -4.76 -0.58
N ALA A 221 14.73 -6.00 -1.06
CA ALA A 221 13.68 -6.95 -0.71
C ALA A 221 13.66 -7.26 0.78
N ALA A 222 14.80 -7.56 1.38
CA ALA A 222 14.90 -7.84 2.82
C ALA A 222 14.42 -6.65 3.66
N LEU A 223 14.87 -5.44 3.33
CA LEU A 223 14.41 -4.22 4.00
C LEU A 223 12.92 -3.98 3.79
N ALA A 224 12.43 -4.11 2.55
CA ALA A 224 11.04 -3.88 2.22
C ALA A 224 10.11 -4.88 2.90
N VAL A 225 10.44 -6.17 2.88
CA VAL A 225 9.67 -7.22 3.57
C VAL A 225 9.62 -6.94 5.06
N LEU A 226 10.75 -6.58 5.69
CA LEU A 226 10.78 -6.25 7.11
C LEU A 226 9.89 -5.04 7.44
N LEU A 227 10.04 -3.93 6.70
CA LEU A 227 9.27 -2.71 6.96
C LEU A 227 7.79 -2.86 6.66
N ILE A 228 7.44 -3.57 5.59
CA ILE A 228 6.05 -3.89 5.25
C ILE A 228 5.47 -4.81 6.32
N ALA A 229 6.19 -5.83 6.78
CA ALA A 229 5.72 -6.70 7.85
C ALA A 229 5.44 -5.90 9.13
N VAL A 230 6.37 -5.03 9.57
CA VAL A 230 6.17 -4.16 10.72
C VAL A 230 4.94 -3.27 10.54
N ARG A 231 4.82 -2.59 9.39
CA ARG A 231 3.66 -1.74 9.10
C ARG A 231 2.36 -2.53 9.10
N SER A 232 2.32 -3.68 8.42
CA SER A 232 1.14 -4.53 8.33
C SER A 232 0.71 -5.07 9.70
N SER A 233 1.65 -5.49 10.55
CA SER A 233 1.36 -5.92 11.91
C SER A 233 0.73 -4.78 12.73
N VAL A 234 1.28 -3.56 12.63
CA VAL A 234 0.71 -2.40 13.33
C VAL A 234 -0.67 -2.03 12.78
N SER A 235 -0.82 -1.99 11.46
CA SER A 235 -2.10 -1.69 10.81
C SER A 235 -3.17 -2.73 11.12
N SER A 236 -2.83 -4.01 11.28
CA SER A 236 -3.81 -5.04 11.65
C SER A 236 -4.40 -4.86 13.04
N VAL A 237 -3.63 -4.28 13.97
CA VAL A 237 -4.09 -3.94 15.32
C VAL A 237 -4.90 -2.66 15.32
N ALA A 238 -4.61 -1.74 14.39
CA ALA A 238 -5.34 -0.49 14.23
C ALA A 238 -6.67 -0.62 13.47
N ALA A 239 -6.88 -1.73 12.76
CA ALA A 239 -8.11 -1.96 12.02
C ALA A 239 -9.28 -2.22 12.99
N PRO A 240 -10.36 -1.41 12.94
CA PRO A 240 -11.52 -1.65 13.79
C PRO A 240 -12.22 -2.95 13.38
N PRO A 241 -12.83 -3.68 14.32
CA PRO A 241 -13.65 -4.83 13.98
C PRO A 241 -14.88 -4.38 13.17
N ILE A 242 -15.05 -4.97 11.99
CA ILE A 242 -16.14 -4.62 11.06
C ILE A 242 -17.42 -5.42 11.42
N GLU A 243 -17.25 -6.63 11.93
CA GLU A 243 -18.36 -7.56 12.22
C GLU A 243 -18.85 -7.53 13.67
N ALA A 244 -18.14 -6.83 14.56
CA ALA A 244 -18.47 -6.77 15.98
C ALA A 244 -18.98 -5.37 16.39
N PRO A 245 -19.97 -5.28 17.30
CA PRO A 245 -20.43 -4.00 17.82
C PRO A 245 -19.29 -3.24 18.49
N TRP A 246 -19.21 -1.95 18.23
CA TRP A 246 -18.20 -1.08 18.82
C TRP A 246 -18.44 -0.94 20.32
N THR A 247 -17.43 -1.30 21.11
CA THR A 247 -17.46 -1.13 22.56
C THR A 247 -16.79 0.19 22.94
N THR A 248 -17.00 0.68 24.17
CA THR A 248 -16.26 1.83 24.70
C THR A 248 -14.74 1.62 24.63
N PHE A 249 -14.28 0.37 24.76
CA PHE A 249 -12.87 0.01 24.58
C PHE A 249 -12.40 0.26 23.14
N HIS A 250 -13.18 -0.10 22.12
CA HIS A 250 -12.83 0.17 20.72
C HIS A 250 -12.81 1.67 20.40
N LEU A 251 -13.76 2.44 20.93
CA LEU A 251 -13.80 3.90 20.77
C LEU A 251 -12.55 4.59 21.34
N LEU A 252 -12.01 4.07 22.44
CA LEU A 252 -10.78 4.58 23.03
C LEU A 252 -9.54 4.09 22.28
N THR A 253 -9.44 2.79 21.99
CA THR A 253 -8.19 2.18 21.49
C THR A 253 -7.94 2.40 19.99
N THR A 254 -9.00 2.50 19.18
CA THR A 254 -8.86 2.65 17.71
C THR A 254 -8.12 3.93 17.33
N PRO A 255 -8.48 5.13 17.85
CA PRO A 255 -7.74 6.35 17.54
C PRO A 255 -6.26 6.29 17.92
N PHE A 256 -5.93 5.69 19.07
CA PHE A 256 -4.53 5.51 19.48
C PHE A 256 -3.78 4.57 18.54
N ALA A 257 -4.39 3.45 18.18
CA ALA A 257 -3.79 2.47 17.28
C ALA A 257 -3.59 3.07 15.87
N MET A 258 -4.54 3.87 15.38
CA MET A 258 -4.41 4.61 14.12
C MET A 258 -3.33 5.69 14.18
N ALA A 259 -3.23 6.44 15.28
CA ALA A 259 -2.16 7.42 15.46
C ALA A 259 -0.78 6.74 15.45
N PHE A 260 -0.66 5.60 16.12
CA PHE A 260 0.56 4.79 16.11
C PHE A 260 0.87 4.23 14.72
N ALA A 261 -0.14 3.73 13.99
CA ALA A 261 0.00 3.26 12.62
C ALA A 261 0.46 4.37 11.67
N ALA A 262 -0.06 5.59 11.81
CA ALA A 262 0.36 6.74 11.03
C ALA A 262 1.83 7.11 11.28
N ILE A 263 2.28 7.11 12.54
CA ILE A 263 3.69 7.34 12.90
C ILE A 263 4.59 6.29 12.25
N VAL A 264 4.23 5.00 12.39
CA VAL A 264 4.98 3.90 11.76
C VAL A 264 4.99 4.04 10.23
N GLY A 265 3.86 4.45 9.64
CA GLY A 265 3.75 4.74 8.20
C GLY A 265 4.70 5.83 7.74
N VAL A 266 4.85 6.92 8.52
CA VAL A 266 5.81 7.99 8.25
C VAL A 266 7.25 7.48 8.34
N VAL A 267 7.59 6.72 9.39
CA VAL A 267 8.93 6.13 9.54
C VAL A 267 9.28 5.24 8.35
N VAL A 268 8.37 4.36 7.95
CA VAL A 268 8.56 3.47 6.80
C VAL A 268 8.73 4.28 5.50
N THR A 269 7.93 5.33 5.32
CA THR A 269 8.01 6.22 4.15
C THR A 269 9.35 6.95 4.09
N ALA A 270 9.83 7.47 5.22
CA ALA A 270 11.12 8.15 5.30
C ALA A 270 12.30 7.21 5.03
N ILE A 271 12.26 5.98 5.55
CA ILE A 271 13.29 4.96 5.28
C ILE A 271 13.29 4.58 3.79
N PHE A 272 12.13 4.41 3.15
CA PHE A 272 12.08 4.16 1.72
C PHE A 272 12.53 5.37 0.88
N ALA A 273 12.23 6.59 1.29
CA ALA A 273 12.73 7.80 0.63
C ALA A 273 14.26 7.87 0.67
N ARG A 274 14.88 7.53 1.81
CA ARG A 274 16.35 7.44 1.93
C ARG A 274 16.94 6.28 1.15
N THR A 275 16.27 5.13 1.14
CA THR A 275 16.65 3.98 0.30
C THR A 275 16.66 4.39 -1.17
N TYR A 276 15.61 5.09 -1.62
CA TYR A 276 15.48 5.57 -2.99
C TYR A 276 16.60 6.54 -3.35
N ARG A 277 16.92 7.50 -2.47
CA ARG A 277 18.04 8.44 -2.67
C ARG A 277 19.40 7.74 -2.74
N GLU A 278 19.65 6.70 -1.94
CA GLU A 278 20.91 5.96 -2.03
C GLU A 278 21.01 5.11 -3.30
N LEU A 279 19.88 4.56 -3.78
CA LEU A 279 19.84 3.77 -5.02
C LEU A 279 19.94 4.62 -6.29
N ARG A 280 19.59 5.91 -6.23
CA ARG A 280 19.57 6.84 -7.36
C ARG A 280 20.59 7.96 -7.16
N SER A 281 21.75 7.82 -7.82
CA SER A 281 22.76 8.88 -7.86
C SER A 281 22.41 10.03 -8.83
N ASP A 282 21.42 9.83 -9.71
CA ASP A 282 21.00 10.76 -10.77
C ASP A 282 19.79 11.62 -10.39
N LEU A 283 19.69 12.04 -9.12
CA LEU A 283 18.59 12.88 -8.67
C LEU A 283 18.63 14.29 -9.31
N PRO A 284 17.46 14.90 -9.57
CA PRO A 284 17.41 16.30 -9.99
C PRO A 284 18.15 17.21 -9.00
N ALA A 285 18.78 18.27 -9.50
CA ALA A 285 19.65 19.16 -8.71
C ALA A 285 18.97 19.71 -7.44
N GLU A 286 17.66 19.92 -7.50
CA GLU A 286 16.85 20.39 -6.37
C GLU A 286 16.83 19.44 -5.15
N PHE A 287 17.11 18.15 -5.36
CA PHE A 287 17.23 17.15 -4.29
C PHE A 287 18.69 16.82 -3.95
N ALA A 288 19.66 17.32 -4.73
CA ALA A 288 21.09 17.10 -4.52
C ALA A 288 21.72 18.13 -3.56
N ALA A 289 21.21 19.36 -3.52
CA ALA A 289 21.78 20.46 -2.74
C ALA A 289 21.69 20.27 -1.21
N ALA A 290 20.74 19.51 -0.71
CA ALA A 290 20.51 19.31 0.73
C ALA A 290 21.46 18.29 1.40
N SER A 291 22.60 17.95 0.80
CA SER A 291 23.63 17.07 1.40
C SER A 291 24.96 17.76 1.67
N GLU A 292 25.06 19.07 1.47
CA GLU A 292 26.30 19.85 1.67
C GLU A 292 26.26 20.82 2.86
N GLU A 293 25.20 20.80 3.67
CA GLU A 293 25.12 21.46 4.99
C GLU A 293 25.07 20.41 6.11
#